data_AF-A0A822DS09-F1
#
_entry.id   AF-A0A822DS09-F1
#
_cell.length_a   1.000
_cell.length_b   1.000
_cell.length_c   1.000
_cell.angle_alpha   90.00
_cell.angle_beta   90.00
_cell.angle_gamma   90.00
#
_symmetry.space_group_name_H-M   'P 1'
#
loop_
_entity.id
_entity.type
_entity.pdbx_description
1 polymer ?
#
loop_
_entity_poly.entity_id
_entity_poly.type
_entity_poly.pdbx_seq_one_letter_code
_entity_poly.pdbx_strand_id
1 'polypeptide(L)'
;MATHITSIPFNTIPNPSGNAGINFKVLNAPANFYAKFWHNCSIDGLAYGFPYDDYNNQASYLEVGDPKALIIRIGWNGSTGFNNLGSTTNIGISTTIALRSNANGKFVCADNAGNSPLIANRDTPSTWETFDLITLNGDNVALKSHANGQYVCAENAGDGSLIANRTSISSWETFRKVDRGNGKVAFIAVNGKYICADNFGNSELTANRTTVDSWETFDLVPQ
;
A
#
# COMPACT_ATOMS: atom_id res chain seq x y z
N MET A 1 53.43 51.01 -0.93
CA MET A 1 52.31 51.88 -1.33
C MET A 1 51.49 51.12 -2.35
N ALA A 2 50.34 50.56 -1.96
CA ALA A 2 49.45 49.87 -2.88
C ALA A 2 48.20 50.73 -3.05
N THR A 3 47.96 51.13 -4.30
CA THR A 3 46.88 52.01 -4.74
C THR A 3 45.53 51.32 -4.61
N HIS A 4 44.60 51.99 -3.95
CA HIS A 4 43.22 51.58 -3.74
C HIS A 4 42.49 51.59 -5.10
N ILE A 5 42.14 50.43 -5.64
CA ILE A 5 41.23 50.35 -6.79
C ILE A 5 39.81 50.50 -6.25
N THR A 6 39.24 51.69 -6.43
CA THR A 6 37.84 51.99 -6.17
C THR A 6 36.96 51.25 -7.19
N SER A 7 36.10 50.37 -6.67
CA SER A 7 34.87 49.77 -7.25
C SER A 7 34.63 49.90 -8.77
N ILE A 8 34.58 48.76 -9.44
CA ILE A 8 33.99 48.60 -10.77
C ILE A 8 32.45 48.64 -10.62
N PRO A 9 31.69 49.46 -11.39
CA PRO A 9 30.24 49.55 -11.24
C PRO A 9 29.54 48.23 -11.62
N PHE A 10 28.57 47.82 -10.79
CA PHE A 10 27.86 46.52 -10.78
C PHE A 10 27.03 46.14 -12.03
N ASN A 11 27.16 46.86 -13.15
CA ASN A 11 26.17 46.83 -14.24
C ASN A 11 26.58 46.08 -15.52
N THR A 12 27.59 45.22 -15.51
CA THR A 12 28.09 44.62 -16.77
C THR A 12 28.31 43.11 -16.77
N ILE A 13 27.68 42.32 -15.88
CA ILE A 13 27.74 40.86 -16.01
C ILE A 13 26.61 40.39 -16.94
N PRO A 14 26.90 39.83 -18.13
CA PRO A 14 25.87 39.43 -19.08
C PRO A 14 25.13 38.16 -18.62
N ASN A 15 23.83 38.10 -18.89
CA ASN A 15 22.96 36.95 -18.65
C ASN A 15 23.39 35.73 -19.50
N PRO A 16 23.61 34.53 -18.92
CA PRO A 16 23.96 33.33 -19.68
C PRO A 16 22.83 32.74 -20.55
N SER A 17 21.57 33.19 -20.39
CA SER A 17 20.40 32.63 -21.11
C SER A 17 19.94 33.44 -22.34
N GLY A 18 20.63 34.52 -22.73
CA GLY A 18 20.39 35.22 -24.00
C GLY A 18 19.04 35.96 -24.14
N ASN A 19 18.13 35.88 -23.18
CA ASN A 19 16.85 36.59 -23.24
C ASN A 19 16.96 38.00 -22.65
N ALA A 20 16.96 39.00 -23.54
CA ALA A 20 16.97 40.42 -23.21
C ALA A 20 15.60 40.84 -22.67
N GLY A 21 15.43 40.87 -21.34
CA GLY A 21 14.20 41.39 -20.75
C GLY A 21 14.07 41.34 -19.23
N ILE A 22 14.94 40.61 -18.52
CA ILE A 22 14.80 40.45 -17.07
C ILE A 22 16.10 40.91 -16.39
N ASN A 23 16.07 42.11 -15.82
CA ASN A 23 17.14 42.60 -14.95
C ASN A 23 16.98 41.96 -13.57
N PHE A 24 17.85 41.00 -13.23
CA PHE A 24 17.98 40.53 -11.85
C PHE A 24 18.64 41.63 -11.02
N LYS A 25 17.82 42.50 -10.42
CA LYS A 25 18.30 43.35 -9.34
C LYS A 25 18.50 42.45 -8.12
N VAL A 26 19.75 42.15 -7.78
CA VAL A 26 20.07 41.70 -6.42
C VAL A 26 19.90 42.92 -5.52
N LEU A 27 18.66 43.14 -5.09
CA LEU A 27 18.33 44.14 -4.09
C LEU A 27 19.05 43.76 -2.79
N ASN A 28 19.64 44.76 -2.17
CA ASN A 28 20.27 44.65 -0.86
C ASN A 28 19.35 43.91 0.12
N ALA A 29 19.85 42.77 0.60
CA ALA A 29 19.29 41.94 1.65
C ALA A 29 17.87 41.37 1.40
N PRO A 30 17.60 40.14 1.90
CA PRO A 30 18.47 39.33 2.73
C PRO A 30 19.19 38.22 1.94
N ALA A 31 20.17 38.56 1.10
CA ALA A 31 21.15 37.56 0.65
C ALA A 31 22.15 37.31 1.79
N ASN A 32 21.96 36.25 2.57
CA ASN A 32 22.94 35.86 3.58
C ASN A 32 24.10 35.08 2.94
N PHE A 33 25.32 35.26 3.48
CA PHE A 33 26.55 34.65 2.96
C PHE A 33 26.50 33.11 2.91
N TYR A 34 25.55 32.50 3.61
CA TYR A 34 25.30 31.07 3.63
C TYR A 34 24.78 30.55 2.28
N ALA A 35 23.80 31.21 1.66
CA ALA A 35 23.33 30.83 0.32
C ALA A 35 24.43 30.95 -0.75
N LYS A 36 25.29 31.98 -0.63
CA LYS A 36 26.44 32.18 -1.52
C LYS A 36 27.49 31.07 -1.37
N PHE A 37 27.75 30.60 -0.15
CA PHE A 37 28.66 29.50 0.10
C PHE A 37 28.20 28.23 -0.62
N TRP A 38 26.92 27.86 -0.49
CA TRP A 38 26.38 26.67 -1.14
C TRP A 38 26.31 26.77 -2.67
N HIS A 39 26.06 27.95 -3.23
CA HIS A 39 26.16 28.17 -4.68
C HIS A 39 27.59 27.96 -5.19
N ASN A 40 28.59 28.49 -4.48
CA ASN A 40 29.98 28.38 -4.88
C ASN A 40 30.57 26.96 -4.70
N CYS A 41 30.00 26.20 -3.76
CA CYS A 41 30.47 24.84 -3.44
C CYS A 41 29.65 23.74 -4.14
N SER A 42 28.65 24.08 -4.96
CA SER A 42 27.85 23.08 -5.67
C SER A 42 28.56 22.55 -6.93
N ILE A 43 28.30 21.28 -7.26
CA ILE A 43 28.78 20.66 -8.50
C ILE A 43 28.22 21.46 -9.69
N ASP A 44 29.12 21.89 -10.58
CA ASP A 44 28.85 22.73 -11.76
C ASP A 44 28.14 24.08 -11.48
N GLY A 45 28.15 24.56 -10.23
CA GLY A 45 27.47 25.79 -9.84
C GLY A 45 25.94 25.70 -9.79
N LEU A 46 25.39 24.48 -9.77
CA LEU A 46 23.95 24.20 -9.73
C LEU A 46 23.56 23.68 -8.34
N ALA A 47 22.76 24.41 -7.57
CA ALA A 47 22.36 24.00 -6.21
C ALA A 47 21.34 22.84 -6.25
N TYR A 48 21.75 21.64 -5.81
CA TYR A 48 20.89 20.48 -5.66
C TYR A 48 20.60 20.21 -4.18
N GLY A 49 19.54 20.81 -3.66
CA GLY A 49 19.10 20.72 -2.27
C GLY A 49 18.27 21.96 -1.93
N PHE A 50 17.15 21.77 -1.21
CA PHE A 50 16.06 22.74 -1.06
C PHE A 50 16.56 24.19 -0.98
N PRO A 51 16.44 24.99 -2.05
CA PRO A 51 16.71 26.42 -1.92
C PRO A 51 15.75 26.95 -0.84
N TYR A 52 16.28 27.78 0.05
CA TYR A 52 15.47 28.64 0.89
C TYR A 52 14.45 29.35 -0.03
N ASP A 53 13.17 29.00 0.10
CA ASP A 53 12.06 29.75 -0.49
C ASP A 53 11.82 30.96 0.41
N ASP A 54 12.60 32.02 0.17
CA ASP A 54 12.73 33.22 1.00
C ASP A 54 11.60 34.24 0.81
N TYR A 55 10.47 33.83 0.22
CA TYR A 55 9.32 34.69 0.14
C TYR A 55 8.77 35.00 1.55
N ASN A 56 8.70 36.29 1.89
CA ASN A 56 8.17 36.82 3.15
C ASN A 56 8.94 36.42 4.43
N ASN A 57 10.25 36.13 4.33
CA ASN A 57 11.10 35.88 5.52
C ASN A 57 10.67 34.62 6.33
N GLN A 58 9.99 33.68 5.67
CA GLN A 58 9.48 32.44 6.25
C GLN A 58 10.40 31.26 5.89
N ALA A 59 10.59 30.32 6.80
CA ALA A 59 11.29 29.08 6.54
C ALA A 59 10.29 27.96 6.21
N SER A 60 10.68 27.02 5.33
CA SER A 60 9.92 25.79 5.09
C SER A 60 10.07 24.73 6.20
N TYR A 61 10.53 25.14 7.39
CA TYR A 61 10.75 24.25 8.54
C TYR A 61 9.66 24.43 9.60
N LEU A 62 9.27 23.32 10.24
CA LEU A 62 8.31 23.29 11.35
C LEU A 62 9.09 23.18 12.66
N GLU A 63 9.14 24.25 13.45
CA GLU A 63 9.82 24.27 14.75
C GLU A 63 8.85 24.34 15.93
N VAL A 64 9.10 23.55 16.96
CA VAL A 64 8.41 23.58 18.26
C VAL A 64 9.47 23.37 19.35
N GLY A 65 9.40 24.17 20.43
CA GLY A 65 10.45 24.21 21.47
C GLY A 65 10.51 23.00 22.42
N ASP A 66 9.47 22.15 22.46
CA ASP A 66 9.42 20.89 23.22
C ASP A 66 8.54 19.84 22.51
N PRO A 67 8.98 19.30 21.36
CA PRO A 67 8.13 18.44 20.55
C PRO A 67 8.08 17.04 21.16
N LYS A 68 6.87 16.55 21.42
CA LYS A 68 6.66 15.18 21.91
C LYS A 68 6.54 14.14 20.80
N ALA A 69 6.06 14.53 19.61
CA ALA A 69 5.98 13.70 18.42
C ALA A 69 5.79 14.55 17.16
N LEU A 70 6.25 14.04 16.01
CA LEU A 70 5.92 14.52 14.67
C LEU A 70 5.02 13.48 13.99
N ILE A 71 3.80 13.88 13.63
CA ILE A 71 2.87 13.01 12.91
C ILE A 71 2.77 13.52 11.47
N ILE A 72 3.34 12.78 10.52
CA ILE A 72 3.24 13.06 9.09
C ILE A 72 2.16 12.16 8.50
N ARG A 73 1.13 12.76 7.89
CA ARG A 73 0.11 12.01 7.13
C ARG A 73 0.33 12.26 5.64
N ILE A 74 0.66 11.21 4.91
CA ILE A 74 0.81 11.24 3.45
C ILE A 74 -0.41 10.55 2.86
N GLY A 75 -1.15 11.24 2.00
CA GLY A 75 -2.29 10.68 1.28
C GLY A 75 -2.03 10.68 -0.23
N TRP A 76 -2.55 9.67 -0.92
CA TRP A 76 -2.64 9.64 -2.38
C TRP A 76 -4.09 9.37 -2.76
N ASN A 77 -4.67 10.20 -3.63
CA ASN A 77 -6.02 9.94 -4.17
C ASN A 77 -5.90 8.89 -5.28
N GLY A 78 -6.14 7.63 -4.91
CA GLY A 78 -6.23 6.51 -5.84
C GLY A 78 -5.38 5.33 -5.42
N SER A 79 -6.01 4.38 -4.71
CA SER A 79 -5.46 3.12 -4.19
C SER A 79 -4.90 3.19 -2.78
N THR A 80 -5.47 2.33 -1.94
CA THR A 80 -5.19 2.12 -0.52
C THR A 80 -3.76 1.61 -0.31
N GLY A 81 -2.85 2.49 0.15
CA GLY A 81 -1.60 2.13 0.83
C GLY A 81 -0.39 1.81 -0.07
N PHE A 82 0.74 2.44 0.27
CA PHE A 82 2.17 2.14 0.04
C PHE A 82 2.69 1.36 -1.21
N ASN A 83 1.89 1.09 -2.24
CA ASN A 83 2.36 0.43 -3.46
C ASN A 83 2.83 1.45 -4.48
N ASN A 84 4.04 1.97 -4.30
CA ASN A 84 4.67 2.83 -5.30
C ASN A 84 6.06 2.31 -5.68
N LEU A 85 6.08 1.36 -6.60
CA LEU A 85 7.13 1.26 -7.60
C LEU A 85 6.41 0.83 -8.88
N GLY A 86 6.52 1.61 -9.95
CA GLY A 86 5.83 1.41 -11.23
C GLY A 86 6.13 0.06 -11.89
N SER A 87 5.59 -1.00 -11.31
CA SER A 87 5.83 -2.37 -11.69
C SER A 87 4.60 -2.87 -12.41
N THR A 88 4.77 -3.23 -13.67
CA THR A 88 3.82 -4.04 -14.44
C THR A 88 3.79 -5.49 -13.97
N THR A 89 4.49 -5.83 -12.88
CA THR A 89 4.27 -7.08 -12.14
C THR A 89 3.20 -6.80 -11.09
N ASN A 90 2.23 -7.70 -10.94
CA ASN A 90 1.39 -7.76 -9.74
C ASN A 90 2.32 -7.75 -8.52
N ILE A 91 2.55 -6.57 -7.92
CA ILE A 91 3.12 -6.49 -6.57
C ILE A 91 1.96 -6.88 -5.68
N GLY A 92 1.73 -8.19 -5.59
CA GLY A 92 0.75 -8.77 -4.70
C GLY A 92 1.16 -8.40 -3.30
N ILE A 93 0.59 -7.32 -2.76
CA ILE A 93 0.64 -7.06 -1.34
C ILE A 93 -0.07 -8.23 -0.67
N SER A 94 0.75 -9.06 -0.03
CA SER A 94 0.30 -10.18 0.77
C SER A 94 0.22 -9.73 2.22
N THR A 95 -0.95 -9.86 2.82
CA THR A 95 -1.10 -9.73 4.28
C THR A 95 -1.38 -11.10 4.85
N THR A 96 -0.66 -11.49 5.90
CA THR A 96 -0.91 -12.73 6.62
C THR A 96 -2.14 -12.57 7.52
N ILE A 97 -3.13 -13.42 7.34
CA ILE A 97 -4.42 -13.36 8.04
C ILE A 97 -4.91 -14.75 8.45
N ALA A 98 -5.85 -14.77 9.38
CA ALA A 98 -6.78 -15.87 9.58
C ALA A 98 -8.20 -15.39 9.23
N LEU A 99 -9.01 -16.29 8.67
CA LEU A 99 -10.41 -16.01 8.33
C LEU A 99 -11.30 -16.50 9.48
N ARG A 100 -11.97 -15.59 10.19
CA ARG A 100 -12.99 -15.97 11.18
C ARG A 100 -14.36 -15.93 10.54
N SER A 101 -15.07 -17.06 10.53
CA SER A 101 -16.43 -17.15 10.00
C SER A 101 -17.42 -16.45 10.93
N ASN A 102 -18.29 -15.61 10.37
CA ASN A 102 -19.39 -15.01 11.12
C ASN A 102 -20.58 -15.97 11.30
N ALA A 103 -20.55 -17.15 10.68
CA ALA A 103 -21.56 -18.18 10.93
C ALA A 103 -21.49 -18.69 12.37
N ASN A 104 -20.28 -18.95 12.88
CA ASN A 104 -20.07 -19.64 14.15
C ASN A 104 -18.94 -19.07 15.03
N GLY A 105 -18.24 -18.03 14.57
CA GLY A 105 -17.13 -17.40 15.28
C GLY A 105 -15.81 -18.18 15.25
N LYS A 106 -15.73 -19.29 14.51
CA LYS A 106 -14.54 -20.13 14.39
C LYS A 106 -13.69 -19.75 13.18
N PHE A 107 -12.42 -20.14 13.23
CA PHE A 107 -11.46 -19.93 12.17
C PHE A 107 -11.53 -21.01 11.09
N VAL A 108 -11.41 -20.59 9.84
CA VAL A 108 -11.30 -21.45 8.66
C VAL A 108 -9.97 -22.18 8.70
N CYS A 109 -10.01 -23.50 8.58
CA CYS A 109 -8.87 -24.39 8.70
C CYS A 109 -8.63 -25.15 7.40
N ALA A 110 -7.38 -25.20 6.96
CA ALA A 110 -6.88 -26.09 5.92
C ALA A 110 -6.51 -27.45 6.53
N ASP A 111 -7.54 -28.22 6.87
CA ASP A 111 -7.42 -29.52 7.55
C ASP A 111 -6.55 -30.52 6.76
N ASN A 112 -5.98 -31.48 7.49
CA ASN A 112 -5.14 -32.55 6.93
C ASN A 112 -3.97 -32.01 6.08
N ALA A 113 -3.25 -30.99 6.60
CA ALA A 113 -2.20 -30.26 5.88
C ALA A 113 -2.68 -29.70 4.52
N GLY A 114 -3.92 -29.19 4.47
CA GLY A 114 -4.56 -28.62 3.28
C GLY A 114 -4.99 -29.64 2.21
N ASN A 115 -4.93 -30.95 2.50
CA ASN A 115 -5.43 -31.98 1.59
C ASN A 115 -6.94 -32.21 1.71
N SER A 116 -7.57 -31.66 2.75
CA SER A 116 -9.03 -31.68 2.93
C SER A 116 -9.64 -30.32 2.56
N PRO A 117 -10.95 -30.27 2.26
CA PRO A 117 -11.63 -29.01 2.08
C PRO A 117 -11.57 -28.12 3.32
N LEU A 118 -11.65 -26.82 3.09
CA LEU A 118 -11.61 -25.82 4.16
C LEU A 118 -12.89 -25.86 5.00
N ILE A 119 -12.76 -25.87 6.33
CA ILE A 119 -13.89 -25.89 7.28
C ILE A 119 -13.66 -24.83 8.38
N ALA A 120 -14.71 -24.13 8.81
CA ALA A 120 -14.65 -23.16 9.91
C ALA A 120 -14.84 -23.84 11.28
N ASN A 121 -13.83 -24.59 11.75
CA ASN A 121 -13.95 -25.47 12.91
C ASN A 121 -12.95 -25.21 14.05
N ARG A 122 -12.10 -24.18 13.97
CA ARG A 122 -11.03 -23.93 14.96
C ARG A 122 -11.32 -22.74 15.87
N ASP A 123 -10.98 -22.87 17.15
CA ASP A 123 -11.20 -21.78 18.12
C ASP A 123 -10.04 -20.79 18.18
N THR A 124 -8.84 -21.22 17.78
CA THR A 124 -7.62 -20.40 17.77
C THR A 124 -6.86 -20.61 16.47
N PRO A 125 -6.34 -19.53 15.84
CA PRO A 125 -5.54 -19.68 14.65
C PRO A 125 -4.11 -20.15 14.99
N SER A 126 -3.59 -21.00 14.12
CA SER A 126 -2.20 -21.43 14.05
C SER A 126 -1.85 -21.64 12.56
N THR A 127 -0.87 -22.47 12.24
CA THR A 127 -0.39 -22.68 10.87
C THR A 127 -1.49 -23.11 9.89
N TRP A 128 -2.46 -23.92 10.31
CA TRP A 128 -3.48 -24.44 9.39
C TRP A 128 -4.63 -23.47 9.12
N GLU A 129 -4.81 -22.48 9.99
CA GLU A 129 -5.83 -21.45 9.88
C GLU A 129 -5.27 -20.13 9.31
N THR A 130 -3.96 -20.11 9.04
CA THR A 130 -3.24 -18.95 8.53
C THR A 130 -3.11 -19.01 7.01
N PHE A 131 -3.37 -17.87 6.38
CA PHE A 131 -3.31 -17.69 4.93
C PHE A 131 -2.64 -16.37 4.58
N ASP A 132 -1.88 -16.34 3.48
CA ASP A 132 -1.54 -15.08 2.83
C ASP A 132 -2.74 -14.64 1.99
N LEU A 133 -3.31 -13.49 2.31
CA LEU A 133 -4.28 -12.80 1.45
C LEU A 133 -3.50 -11.95 0.45
N ILE A 134 -3.46 -12.41 -0.79
CA ILE A 134 -2.70 -11.79 -1.87
C ILE A 134 -3.65 -10.95 -2.69
N THR A 135 -3.42 -9.64 -2.72
CA THR A 135 -4.21 -8.73 -3.57
C THR A 135 -3.78 -8.87 -5.03
N LEU A 136 -4.75 -9.01 -5.93
CA LEU A 136 -4.56 -9.06 -7.38
C LEU A 136 -5.11 -7.77 -8.01
N ASN A 137 -5.34 -7.77 -9.31
CA ASN A 137 -5.92 -6.61 -10.00
C ASN A 137 -7.36 -6.32 -9.53
N GLY A 138 -7.62 -5.06 -9.17
CA GLY A 138 -8.94 -4.59 -8.72
C GLY A 138 -9.33 -5.18 -7.36
N ASP A 139 -10.58 -5.65 -7.25
CA ASP A 139 -11.11 -6.27 -6.02
C ASP A 139 -10.79 -7.76 -5.91
N ASN A 140 -9.96 -8.29 -6.80
CA ASN A 140 -9.63 -9.71 -6.82
C ASN A 140 -8.50 -10.03 -5.85
N VAL A 141 -8.59 -11.19 -5.23
CA VAL A 141 -7.61 -11.71 -4.28
C VAL A 141 -7.38 -13.20 -4.51
N ALA A 142 -6.26 -13.70 -4.02
CA ALA A 142 -6.01 -15.12 -3.82
C ALA A 142 -5.69 -15.39 -2.34
N LEU A 143 -5.93 -16.62 -1.91
CA LEU A 143 -5.58 -17.10 -0.58
C LEU A 143 -4.53 -18.20 -0.73
N LYS A 144 -3.37 -18.06 -0.07
CA LYS A 144 -2.35 -19.10 -0.01
C LYS A 144 -2.27 -19.67 1.39
N SER A 145 -2.48 -20.97 1.56
CA SER A 145 -2.47 -21.60 2.87
C SER A 145 -1.05 -21.77 3.40
N HIS A 146 -0.85 -21.47 4.69
CA HIS A 146 0.39 -21.76 5.39
C HIS A 146 0.51 -23.25 5.76
N ALA A 147 -0.57 -24.03 5.67
CA ALA A 147 -0.56 -25.47 5.95
C ALA A 147 0.33 -26.25 4.98
N ASN A 148 0.36 -25.85 3.71
CA ASN A 148 1.10 -26.55 2.65
C ASN A 148 1.71 -25.64 1.57
N GLY A 149 1.56 -24.32 1.67
CA GLY A 149 2.08 -23.36 0.71
C GLY A 149 1.33 -23.31 -0.63
N GLN A 150 0.13 -23.89 -0.70
CA GLN A 150 -0.69 -23.95 -1.92
C GLN A 150 -1.82 -22.91 -1.90
N TYR A 151 -2.31 -22.56 -3.09
CA TYR A 151 -3.46 -21.67 -3.26
C TYR A 151 -4.77 -22.39 -3.04
N VAL A 152 -5.72 -21.69 -2.42
CA VAL A 152 -7.10 -22.13 -2.25
C VAL A 152 -7.81 -22.07 -3.60
N CYS A 153 -8.38 -23.19 -4.00
CA CYS A 153 -9.11 -23.41 -5.25
C CYS A 153 -10.59 -23.60 -4.96
N ALA A 154 -11.45 -22.93 -5.73
CA ALA A 154 -12.87 -23.25 -5.79
C ALA A 154 -13.09 -24.40 -6.79
N GLU A 155 -13.15 -25.64 -6.29
CA GLU A 155 -13.22 -26.82 -7.15
C GLU A 155 -14.48 -26.84 -8.03
N ASN A 156 -14.42 -27.61 -9.12
CA ASN A 156 -15.51 -27.74 -10.10
C ASN A 156 -16.01 -26.39 -10.62
N ALA A 157 -15.10 -25.50 -11.00
CA ALA A 157 -15.41 -24.14 -11.42
C ALA A 157 -16.29 -23.36 -10.41
N GLY A 158 -16.07 -23.59 -9.12
CA GLY A 158 -16.78 -22.94 -8.02
C GLY A 158 -18.02 -23.66 -7.50
N ASP A 159 -18.51 -24.72 -8.15
CA ASP A 159 -19.65 -25.50 -7.65
C ASP A 159 -19.23 -26.62 -6.68
N GLY A 160 -17.94 -26.78 -6.40
CA GLY A 160 -17.39 -27.68 -5.37
C GLY A 160 -16.91 -26.95 -4.11
N SER A 161 -16.33 -27.72 -3.18
CA SER A 161 -15.73 -27.21 -1.95
C SER A 161 -14.41 -26.47 -2.23
N LEU A 162 -14.01 -25.59 -1.31
CA LEU A 162 -12.73 -24.90 -1.37
C LEU A 162 -11.60 -25.77 -0.82
N ILE A 163 -10.50 -25.94 -1.55
CA ILE A 163 -9.35 -26.79 -1.15
C ILE A 163 -8.02 -26.07 -1.45
N ALA A 164 -7.04 -26.14 -0.55
CA ALA A 164 -5.70 -25.57 -0.76
C ALA A 164 -4.77 -26.54 -1.52
N ASN A 165 -4.93 -26.67 -2.83
CA ASN A 165 -4.28 -27.73 -3.63
C ASN A 165 -3.73 -27.25 -4.99
N ARG A 166 -3.49 -25.95 -5.16
CA ARG A 166 -2.97 -25.39 -6.43
C ARG A 166 -1.62 -24.72 -6.25
N THR A 167 -0.74 -24.90 -7.23
CA THR A 167 0.61 -24.32 -7.24
C THR A 167 0.70 -22.98 -7.95
N SER A 168 -0.33 -22.58 -8.68
CA SER A 168 -0.44 -21.30 -9.40
C SER A 168 -1.85 -20.72 -9.28
N ILE A 169 -1.93 -19.40 -9.44
CA ILE A 169 -3.20 -18.67 -9.44
C ILE A 169 -3.73 -18.60 -10.88
N SER A 170 -4.96 -19.03 -11.07
CA SER A 170 -5.77 -18.82 -12.27
C SER A 170 -7.19 -18.46 -11.85
N SER A 171 -8.17 -18.68 -12.75
CA SER A 171 -9.56 -18.29 -12.52
C SER A 171 -10.22 -18.94 -11.30
N TRP A 172 -9.82 -20.15 -10.88
CA TRP A 172 -10.47 -20.88 -9.79
C TRP A 172 -9.89 -20.54 -8.41
N GLU A 173 -8.66 -20.03 -8.38
CA GLU A 173 -7.97 -19.56 -7.18
C GLU A 173 -8.14 -18.04 -6.97
N THR A 174 -8.83 -17.39 -7.90
CA THR A 174 -9.14 -15.97 -7.86
C THR A 174 -10.54 -15.76 -7.29
N PHE A 175 -10.62 -14.96 -6.23
CA PHE A 175 -11.86 -14.60 -5.58
C PHE A 175 -12.05 -13.10 -5.63
N ARG A 176 -13.27 -12.63 -5.91
CA ARG A 176 -13.58 -11.21 -5.75
C ARG A 176 -13.92 -10.95 -4.28
N LYS A 177 -13.11 -10.13 -3.62
CA LYS A 177 -13.35 -9.67 -2.24
C LYS A 177 -14.37 -8.53 -2.26
N VAL A 178 -15.37 -8.61 -1.41
CA VAL A 178 -16.42 -7.59 -1.26
C VAL A 178 -16.39 -7.07 0.16
N ASP A 179 -16.14 -5.77 0.34
CA ASP A 179 -16.26 -5.11 1.64
C ASP A 179 -17.73 -5.05 2.06
N ARG A 180 -18.01 -5.45 3.30
CA ARG A 180 -19.35 -5.45 3.91
C ARG A 180 -19.50 -4.42 5.03
N GLY A 181 -18.49 -3.59 5.25
CA GLY A 181 -18.42 -2.62 6.33
C GLY A 181 -18.10 -3.27 7.68
N ASN A 182 -17.77 -2.43 8.67
CA ASN A 182 -17.48 -2.85 10.05
C ASN A 182 -16.40 -3.96 10.15
N GLY A 183 -15.43 -3.95 9.23
CA GLY A 183 -14.35 -4.93 9.18
C GLY A 183 -14.73 -6.32 8.63
N LYS A 184 -15.94 -6.46 8.09
CA LYS A 184 -16.43 -7.72 7.49
C LYS A 184 -16.19 -7.74 5.99
N VAL A 185 -15.87 -8.92 5.48
CA VAL A 185 -15.73 -9.17 4.05
C VAL A 185 -16.55 -10.37 3.62
N ALA A 186 -16.89 -10.42 2.34
CA ALA A 186 -17.40 -11.62 1.67
C ALA A 186 -16.51 -11.92 0.45
N PHE A 187 -16.50 -13.17 0.01
CA PHE A 187 -15.74 -13.59 -1.16
C PHE A 187 -16.65 -14.24 -2.18
N ILE A 188 -16.43 -13.92 -3.46
CA ILE A 188 -17.18 -14.48 -4.57
C ILE A 188 -16.22 -15.30 -5.43
N ALA A 189 -16.59 -16.55 -5.71
CA ALA A 189 -15.82 -17.44 -6.56
C ALA A 189 -16.13 -17.23 -8.05
N VAL A 190 -15.44 -17.99 -8.90
CA VAL A 190 -15.56 -17.91 -10.37
C VAL A 190 -16.97 -18.17 -10.90
N ASN A 191 -17.80 -18.94 -10.18
CA ASN A 191 -19.22 -19.16 -10.53
C ASN A 191 -20.14 -17.97 -10.20
N GLY A 192 -19.60 -16.86 -9.69
CA GLY A 192 -20.36 -15.67 -9.34
C GLY A 192 -21.15 -15.76 -8.04
N LYS A 193 -20.99 -16.83 -7.26
CA LYS A 193 -21.67 -17.05 -5.98
C LYS A 193 -20.74 -16.72 -4.80
N TYR A 194 -21.34 -16.35 -3.68
CA TYR A 194 -20.65 -16.11 -2.42
C TYR A 194 -20.22 -17.42 -1.77
N ILE A 195 -19.02 -17.41 -1.21
CA ILE A 195 -18.48 -18.48 -0.36
C ILE A 195 -19.24 -18.48 0.96
N CYS A 196 -19.77 -19.64 1.33
CA CYS A 196 -20.66 -19.86 2.46
C CYS A 196 -20.04 -20.88 3.42
N ALA A 197 -20.08 -20.57 4.72
CA ALA A 197 -19.81 -21.51 5.80
C ALA A 197 -21.09 -22.28 6.15
N ASP A 198 -21.44 -23.26 5.30
CA ASP A 198 -22.66 -24.04 5.42
C ASP A 198 -22.81 -24.78 6.76
N ASN A 199 -24.06 -25.07 7.11
CA ASN A 199 -24.42 -25.83 8.31
C ASN A 199 -23.81 -25.21 9.59
N PHE A 200 -23.91 -23.88 9.71
CA PHE A 200 -23.32 -23.13 10.83
C PHE A 200 -21.79 -23.34 10.92
N GLY A 201 -21.12 -23.41 9.77
CA GLY A 201 -19.68 -23.68 9.65
C GLY A 201 -19.22 -25.09 10.03
N ASN A 202 -20.14 -26.03 10.27
CA ASN A 202 -19.82 -27.45 10.50
C ASN A 202 -19.61 -28.23 9.20
N SER A 203 -19.87 -27.59 8.05
CA SER A 203 -19.61 -28.13 6.73
C SER A 203 -18.51 -27.34 6.03
N GLU A 204 -18.03 -27.92 4.93
CA GLU A 204 -16.99 -27.38 4.08
C GLU A 204 -17.44 -26.07 3.44
N LEU A 205 -16.49 -25.15 3.24
CA LEU A 205 -16.78 -23.91 2.54
C LEU A 205 -17.09 -24.21 1.07
N THR A 206 -18.24 -23.73 0.58
CA THR A 206 -18.65 -23.85 -0.83
C THR A 206 -19.16 -22.51 -1.35
N ALA A 207 -19.01 -22.23 -2.64
CA ALA A 207 -19.55 -21.02 -3.25
C ALA A 207 -20.94 -21.27 -3.84
N ASN A 208 -21.98 -21.16 -3.01
CA ASN A 208 -23.33 -21.60 -3.37
C ASN A 208 -24.45 -20.56 -3.09
N ARG A 209 -24.11 -19.33 -2.64
CA ARG A 209 -25.11 -18.29 -2.30
C ARG A 209 -25.13 -17.13 -3.29
N THR A 210 -26.32 -16.61 -3.59
CA THR A 210 -26.52 -15.43 -4.44
C THR A 210 -26.71 -14.13 -3.65
N THR A 211 -26.91 -14.26 -2.33
CA THR A 211 -27.05 -13.15 -1.38
C THR A 211 -26.07 -13.35 -0.22
N VAL A 212 -25.85 -12.29 0.56
CA VAL A 212 -24.93 -12.31 1.71
C VAL A 212 -25.69 -12.02 2.98
N ASP A 213 -25.45 -12.88 3.96
CA ASP A 213 -25.79 -12.73 5.37
C ASP A 213 -24.59 -13.18 6.23
N SER A 214 -24.84 -13.58 7.48
CA SER A 214 -23.82 -14.01 8.44
C SER A 214 -22.98 -15.20 7.98
N TRP A 215 -23.51 -16.11 7.16
CA TRP A 215 -22.79 -17.34 6.76
C TRP A 215 -21.80 -17.12 5.61
N GLU A 216 -21.96 -16.03 4.86
CA GLU A 216 -21.08 -15.66 3.74
C GLU A 216 -20.08 -14.57 4.12
N THR A 217 -20.05 -14.18 5.40
CA THR A 217 -19.20 -13.09 5.89
C THR A 217 -18.09 -13.60 6.80
N PHE A 218 -16.93 -12.98 6.66
CA PHE A 218 -15.71 -13.32 7.40
C PHE A 218 -15.08 -12.06 7.96
N ASP A 219 -14.48 -12.17 9.14
CA ASP A 219 -13.57 -11.16 9.65
C ASP A 219 -12.14 -11.54 9.24
N LEU A 220 -11.35 -10.55 8.79
CA LEU A 220 -9.92 -10.73 8.53
C LEU A 220 -9.14 -10.44 9.82
N VAL A 221 -8.54 -11.47 10.42
CA VAL A 221 -7.78 -11.34 11.66
C VAL A 221 -6.28 -11.34 11.32
N PRO A 222 -5.53 -10.25 11.55
CA PRO A 222 -4.08 -10.22 11.33
C PRO A 222 -3.36 -11.33 12.12
N GLN A 223 -2.33 -11.95 11.52
CA GLN A 223 -1.48 -12.97 12.15
C GLN A 223 -0.02 -12.52 12.22
#